data_AF-A0A938YT30-F1
#
_entry.id   AF-A0A938YT30-F1
#
_cell.length_a   1.000
_cell.length_b   1.000
_cell.length_c   1.000
_cell.angle_alpha   90.00
_cell.angle_beta   90.00
_cell.angle_gamma   90.00
#
_symmetry.space_group_name_H-M   'P 1'
#
loop_
_entity.id
_entity.type
_entity.pdbx_description
1 polymer ?
#
loop_
_entity_poly.entity_id
_entity_poly.type
_entity_poly.pdbx_seq_one_letter_code
_entity_poly.pdbx_strand_id
1 'polypeptide(L)'
;MWSSRDLALVVLFPIVNVIYTYLFGQLGWMLLGVPGSNMALIIGGVIINSVALLMFEGRRWRFFLMQFIFVVLILPTNLVGTPFDILPRLPSLINAIHADILYNSIYGFFKNRNQLKLWVTICLIEFFLVNPLLTGIAFTFLFPPDFVSTFITVVLLLLPVSIAESIVGSLIGFKLYEKTKRIG
;
A
#
# COMPACT_ATOMS: atom_id res chain seq x y z
N MET A 1 10.32 0.91 22.69
CA MET A 1 9.20 0.26 23.41
C MET A 1 7.91 0.53 22.64
N TRP A 2 7.03 -0.46 22.48
CA TRP A 2 5.73 -0.27 21.83
C TRP A 2 4.77 0.45 22.79
N SER A 3 4.10 1.50 22.32
CA SER A 3 3.02 2.13 23.10
C SER A 3 1.68 1.50 22.76
N SER A 4 0.71 1.56 23.68
CA SER A 4 -0.66 1.10 23.43
C SER A 4 -1.29 1.80 22.23
N ARG A 5 -0.95 3.07 22.00
CA ARG A 5 -1.34 3.81 20.80
C ARG A 5 -0.78 3.18 19.53
N ASP A 6 0.49 2.81 19.51
CA ASP A 6 1.12 2.21 18.33
C ASP A 6 0.47 0.86 17.98
N LEU A 7 0.20 0.05 18.99
CA LEU A 7 -0.51 -1.22 18.83
C LEU A 7 -1.92 -1.01 18.27
N ALA A 8 -2.66 -0.05 18.82
CA ALA A 8 -4.00 0.28 18.31
C ALA A 8 -3.97 0.71 16.84
N LEU A 9 -3.01 1.55 16.44
CA LEU A 9 -2.87 1.98 15.04
C LEU A 9 -2.52 0.82 14.10
N VAL A 10 -1.61 -0.07 14.54
CA VAL A 10 -1.24 -1.27 13.77
C VAL A 10 -2.43 -2.22 13.57
N VAL A 11 -3.44 -2.20 14.44
CA VAL A 11 -4.65 -3.02 14.29
C VAL A 11 -5.76 -2.29 13.52
N LEU A 12 -5.97 -1.00 13.78
CA LEU A 12 -7.06 -0.23 13.18
C LEU A 12 -6.81 0.06 11.69
N PHE A 13 -5.59 0.44 11.30
CA PHE A 13 -5.32 0.76 9.89
C PHE A 13 -5.52 -0.42 8.94
N PRO A 14 -5.09 -1.66 9.25
CA PRO A 14 -5.39 -2.82 8.42
C PRO A 14 -6.88 -3.08 8.30
N ILE A 15 -7.65 -2.96 9.39
CA ILE A 15 -9.11 -3.15 9.34
C ILE A 15 -9.75 -2.15 8.38
N VAL A 16 -9.39 -0.87 8.47
CA VAL A 16 -9.89 0.17 7.56
C VAL A 16 -9.47 -0.13 6.11
N ASN A 17 -8.23 -0.59 5.90
CA ASN A 17 -7.74 -0.94 4.57
C ASN A 17 -8.44 -2.18 3.99
N VAL A 18 -8.78 -3.15 4.84
CA VAL A 18 -9.59 -4.32 4.46
C VAL A 18 -10.99 -3.88 4.03
N ILE A 19 -11.67 -3.03 4.81
CA ILE A 19 -12.97 -2.48 4.45
C ILE A 19 -12.90 -1.77 3.08
N TYR A 20 -11.87 -0.94 2.88
CA TYR A 20 -11.64 -0.30 1.59
C TYR A 20 -11.43 -1.32 0.47
N THR A 21 -10.66 -2.37 0.72
CA THR A 21 -10.37 -3.42 -0.25
C THR A 21 -11.64 -4.14 -0.68
N TYR A 22 -12.49 -4.52 0.28
CA TYR A 22 -13.76 -5.19 0.00
C TYR A 22 -14.71 -4.32 -0.80
N LEU A 23 -14.79 -3.03 -0.48
CA LEU A 23 -15.71 -2.09 -1.12
C LEU A 23 -15.23 -1.56 -2.46
N PHE A 24 -13.92 -1.32 -2.61
CA PHE A 24 -13.35 -0.58 -3.75
C PHE A 24 -12.12 -1.26 -4.36
N GLY A 25 -11.17 -1.69 -3.52
CA GLY A 25 -9.84 -2.11 -3.99
C GLY A 25 -9.83 -3.31 -4.95
N GLN A 26 -10.83 -4.21 -4.87
CA GLN A 26 -10.95 -5.37 -5.76
C GLN A 26 -11.98 -5.19 -6.90
N LEU A 27 -12.64 -4.03 -6.98
CA LEU A 27 -13.73 -3.82 -7.93
C LEU A 27 -13.27 -3.90 -9.39
N GLY A 28 -12.07 -3.42 -9.70
CA GLY A 28 -11.54 -3.47 -11.06
C GLY A 28 -11.56 -4.90 -11.61
N TRP A 29 -11.00 -5.85 -10.85
CA TRP A 29 -10.99 -7.26 -11.20
C TRP A 29 -12.40 -7.85 -11.21
N MET A 30 -13.22 -7.55 -10.20
CA MET A 30 -14.57 -8.13 -10.10
C MET A 30 -15.49 -7.68 -11.25
N LEU A 31 -15.34 -6.46 -11.74
CA LEU A 31 -16.16 -5.90 -12.80
C LEU A 31 -15.65 -6.26 -14.20
N LEU A 32 -14.33 -6.27 -14.40
CA LEU A 32 -13.74 -6.45 -15.73
C LEU A 32 -13.21 -7.86 -15.97
N GLY A 33 -12.88 -8.62 -14.92
CA GLY A 33 -12.19 -9.90 -15.02
C GLY A 33 -10.76 -9.80 -15.55
N VAL A 34 -10.19 -8.59 -15.63
CA VAL A 34 -8.89 -8.33 -16.25
C VAL A 34 -7.78 -8.28 -15.18
N PRO A 35 -6.71 -9.09 -15.29
CA PRO A 35 -5.58 -9.05 -14.37
C PRO A 35 -4.95 -7.66 -14.27
N GLY A 36 -4.69 -7.19 -13.05
CA GLY A 36 -4.06 -5.88 -12.81
C GLY A 36 -5.03 -4.69 -12.78
N SER A 37 -6.31 -4.86 -13.15
CA SER A 37 -7.30 -3.78 -13.13
C SER A 37 -7.63 -3.23 -11.73
N ASN A 38 -7.29 -3.95 -10.67
CA ASN A 38 -7.36 -3.47 -9.28
C ASN A 38 -6.48 -2.23 -9.02
N MET A 39 -5.55 -1.91 -9.92
CA MET A 39 -4.72 -0.69 -9.85
C MET A 39 -5.49 0.60 -10.17
N ALA A 40 -6.70 0.53 -10.72
CA ALA A 40 -7.46 1.70 -11.17
C ALA A 40 -8.11 2.52 -10.03
N LEU A 41 -8.05 2.04 -8.79
CA LEU A 41 -8.65 2.67 -7.60
C LEU A 41 -7.79 2.38 -6.35
N ILE A 42 -6.53 2.77 -6.37
CA ILE A 42 -5.62 2.61 -5.22
C ILE A 42 -5.67 3.80 -4.25
N ILE A 43 -6.29 4.92 -4.64
CA ILE A 43 -6.29 6.17 -3.88
C ILE A 43 -6.67 6.02 -2.39
N GLY A 44 -7.66 5.20 -2.04
CA GLY A 44 -8.03 5.00 -0.64
C GLY A 44 -6.95 4.26 0.14
N GLY A 45 -6.34 3.23 -0.45
CA GLY A 45 -5.18 2.55 0.12
C GLY A 45 -3.99 3.50 0.30
N VAL A 46 -3.76 4.40 -0.67
CA VAL A 46 -2.73 5.46 -0.57
C VAL A 46 -3.00 6.39 0.61
N ILE A 47 -4.23 6.87 0.77
CA ILE A 47 -4.61 7.76 1.88
C ILE A 47 -4.35 7.07 3.22
N ILE A 48 -4.80 5.82 3.37
CA ILE A 48 -4.65 5.05 4.61
C ILE A 48 -3.15 4.84 4.93
N ASN A 49 -2.37 4.37 3.95
CA ASN A 49 -0.94 4.14 4.13
C ASN A 49 -0.17 5.43 4.42
N SER A 50 -0.58 6.56 3.81
CA SER A 50 -0.01 7.88 4.08
C SER A 50 -0.17 8.30 5.53
N VAL A 51 -1.40 8.22 6.04
CA VAL A 51 -1.68 8.57 7.43
C VAL A 51 -0.92 7.62 8.37
N ALA A 52 -0.91 6.32 8.08
CA ALA A 52 -0.22 5.32 8.88
C ALA A 52 1.29 5.61 8.99
N LEU A 53 1.98 5.81 7.87
CA LEU A 53 3.41 6.13 7.86
C LEU A 53 3.73 7.38 8.69
N LEU A 54 2.93 8.43 8.54
CA LEU A 54 3.11 9.69 9.29
C LEU A 54 2.83 9.51 10.80
N MET A 55 1.82 8.72 11.16
CA MET A 55 1.47 8.45 12.56
C MET A 55 2.46 7.50 13.26
N PHE A 56 3.21 6.69 12.51
CA PHE A 56 4.28 5.86 13.06
C PHE A 56 5.59 6.60 13.29
N GLU A 57 5.70 7.85 12.82
CA GLU A 57 6.79 8.79 13.14
C GLU A 57 8.20 8.24 12.89
N GLY A 58 8.40 7.46 11.83
CA GLY A 58 9.73 6.94 11.48
C GLY A 58 10.20 5.76 12.33
N ARG A 59 9.31 5.15 13.11
CA ARG A 59 9.66 4.03 13.99
C ARG A 59 9.48 2.70 13.25
N ARG A 60 10.54 1.88 13.28
CA ARG A 60 10.64 0.62 12.52
C ARG A 60 9.60 -0.42 12.89
N TRP A 61 9.31 -1.28 11.92
CA TRP A 61 8.46 -2.48 11.97
C TRP A 61 6.96 -2.26 12.10
N ARG A 62 6.49 -1.03 12.28
CA ARG A 62 5.07 -0.75 12.50
C ARG A 62 4.29 -0.77 11.20
N PHE A 63 4.85 -0.16 10.16
CA PHE A 63 4.25 -0.19 8.85
C PHE A 63 4.31 -1.62 8.29
N PHE A 64 5.43 -2.30 8.46
CA PHE A 64 5.53 -3.71 8.11
C PHE A 64 4.47 -4.57 8.82
N LEU A 65 4.35 -4.49 10.15
CA LEU A 65 3.39 -5.30 10.90
C LEU A 65 1.94 -4.97 10.51
N MET A 66 1.63 -3.69 10.28
CA MET A 66 0.35 -3.26 9.72
C MET A 66 0.08 -3.97 8.38
N GLN A 67 1.01 -3.92 7.44
CA GLN A 67 0.83 -4.56 6.12
C GLN A 67 0.76 -6.08 6.21
N PHE A 68 1.50 -6.68 7.14
CA PHE A 68 1.44 -8.12 7.40
C PHE A 68 0.03 -8.54 7.83
N ILE A 69 -0.54 -7.84 8.81
CA ILE A 69 -1.93 -8.08 9.27
C ILE A 69 -2.90 -7.85 8.10
N PHE A 70 -2.71 -6.78 7.34
CA PHE A 70 -3.53 -6.50 6.16
C PHE A 70 -3.52 -7.67 5.17
N VAL A 71 -2.34 -8.15 4.79
CA VAL A 71 -2.16 -9.28 3.85
C VAL A 71 -2.86 -10.54 4.35
N VAL A 72 -2.76 -10.86 5.65
CA VAL A 72 -3.46 -12.00 6.24
C VAL A 72 -4.98 -11.82 6.15
N LEU A 73 -5.50 -10.63 6.46
CA LEU A 73 -6.94 -10.36 6.45
C LEU A 73 -7.55 -10.35 5.05
N ILE A 74 -6.78 -10.03 4.01
CA ILE A 74 -7.24 -10.06 2.61
C ILE A 74 -7.03 -11.40 1.91
N LEU A 75 -6.57 -12.45 2.62
CA LEU A 75 -6.44 -13.80 2.06
C LEU A 75 -7.72 -14.30 1.36
N PRO A 76 -8.94 -14.08 1.89
CA PRO A 76 -10.17 -14.53 1.23
C PRO A 76 -10.57 -13.72 -0.02
N THR A 77 -9.83 -12.67 -0.38
CA THR A 77 -10.19 -11.75 -1.48
C THR A 77 -9.50 -12.09 -2.80
N ASN A 78 -9.97 -11.49 -3.89
CA ASN A 78 -9.34 -11.55 -5.21
C ASN A 78 -8.42 -10.34 -5.48
N LEU A 79 -7.98 -9.62 -4.44
CA LEU A 79 -7.16 -8.43 -4.63
C LEU A 79 -5.84 -8.77 -5.34
N VAL A 80 -5.20 -9.88 -4.92
CA VAL A 80 -3.93 -10.37 -5.46
C VAL A 80 -3.97 -11.89 -5.54
N GLY A 81 -4.15 -12.43 -6.75
CA GLY A 81 -4.23 -13.88 -6.98
C GLY A 81 -5.55 -14.50 -6.52
N THR A 82 -5.56 -15.82 -6.41
CA THR A 82 -6.74 -16.59 -5.97
C THR A 82 -6.96 -16.47 -4.45
N PRO A 83 -8.22 -16.63 -3.98
CA PRO A 83 -8.50 -16.65 -2.55
C PRO A 83 -7.72 -17.75 -1.84
N PHE A 84 -7.22 -17.44 -0.65
CA PHE A 84 -6.43 -18.30 0.24
C PHE A 84 -5.03 -18.73 -0.26
N ASP A 85 -4.64 -18.37 -1.48
CA ASP A 85 -3.26 -18.60 -1.94
C ASP A 85 -2.30 -17.54 -1.37
N ILE A 86 -1.33 -17.99 -0.58
CA ILE A 86 -0.35 -17.11 0.06
C ILE A 86 0.75 -16.65 -0.91
N LEU A 87 1.07 -17.44 -1.94
CA LEU A 87 2.23 -17.20 -2.80
C LEU A 87 2.12 -15.88 -3.59
N PRO A 88 0.97 -15.56 -4.23
CA PRO A 88 0.75 -14.29 -4.90
C PRO A 88 0.91 -13.05 -4.00
N ARG A 89 0.81 -13.21 -2.68
CA ARG A 89 0.82 -12.12 -1.69
C ARG A 89 2.18 -11.87 -1.07
N LEU A 90 3.13 -12.79 -1.22
CA LEU A 90 4.51 -12.61 -0.74
C LEU A 90 5.19 -11.33 -1.29
N PRO A 91 5.03 -10.94 -2.56
CA PRO A 91 5.55 -9.67 -3.09
C PRO A 91 5.11 -8.45 -2.27
N SER A 92 3.86 -8.42 -1.83
CA SER A 92 3.34 -7.31 -1.01
C SER A 92 3.98 -7.27 0.38
N LEU A 93 4.29 -8.43 0.98
CA LEU A 93 5.02 -8.48 2.24
C LEU A 93 6.47 -8.01 2.08
N ILE A 94 7.15 -8.44 1.01
CA ILE A 94 8.51 -7.99 0.70
C ILE A 94 8.53 -6.47 0.49
N ASN A 95 7.55 -5.95 -0.26
CA ASN A 95 7.42 -4.51 -0.48
C ASN A 95 7.11 -3.74 0.82
N ALA A 96 6.35 -4.32 1.73
CA ALA A 96 6.10 -3.71 3.04
C ALA A 96 7.37 -3.62 3.90
N ILE A 97 8.23 -4.63 3.86
CA ILE A 97 9.55 -4.58 4.50
C ILE A 97 10.39 -3.47 3.85
N HIS A 98 10.43 -3.43 2.52
CA HIS A 98 11.15 -2.40 1.77
C HIS A 98 10.70 -0.98 2.17
N ALA A 99 9.39 -0.71 2.14
CA ALA A 99 8.86 0.61 2.49
C ALA A 99 9.06 0.99 3.97
N ASP A 100 8.94 0.04 4.90
CA ASP A 100 9.23 0.30 6.31
C ASP A 100 10.71 0.71 6.49
N ILE A 101 11.64 -0.03 5.87
CA ILE A 101 13.07 0.30 5.93
C ILE A 101 13.34 1.66 5.28
N LEU A 102 12.83 1.87 4.06
CA LEU A 102 13.05 3.09 3.28
C LEU A 102 12.54 4.32 4.04
N TYR A 103 11.24 4.32 4.41
CA TYR A 103 10.60 5.46 5.06
C TYR A 103 11.30 5.82 6.36
N ASN A 104 11.57 4.83 7.21
CA ASN A 104 12.11 5.05 8.55
C ASN A 104 13.59 5.46 8.54
N SER A 105 14.37 5.04 7.54
CA SER A 105 15.80 5.35 7.47
C SER A 105 16.07 6.84 7.17
N ILE A 106 15.17 7.51 6.44
CA ILE A 106 15.36 8.91 6.00
C ILE A 106 14.32 9.85 6.65
N TYR A 107 13.40 9.32 7.46
CA TYR A 107 12.35 10.09 8.12
C TYR A 107 12.89 11.30 8.90
N GLY A 108 13.93 11.11 9.72
CA GLY A 108 14.50 12.18 10.56
C GLY A 108 15.02 13.37 9.73
N PHE A 109 15.65 13.08 8.59
CA PHE A 109 16.17 14.11 7.68
C PHE A 109 15.04 14.99 7.12
N PHE A 110 13.97 14.37 6.61
CA PHE A 110 12.82 15.11 6.06
C PHE A 110 11.99 15.81 7.13
N LYS A 111 11.88 15.22 8.34
CA LYS A 111 11.21 15.85 9.49
C LYS A 111 11.91 17.15 9.87
N ASN A 112 13.23 17.12 10.00
CA ASN A 112 14.01 18.30 10.42
C ASN A 112 13.96 19.45 9.39
N ARG A 113 13.70 19.14 8.12
CA ARG A 113 13.54 20.12 7.03
C ARG A 113 12.10 20.55 6.78
N ASN A 114 11.13 20.08 7.58
CA ASN A 114 9.69 20.29 7.36
C ASN A 114 9.20 19.83 5.96
N GLN A 115 9.79 18.75 5.44
CA GLN A 115 9.51 18.20 4.11
C GLN A 115 8.81 16.84 4.17
N LEU A 116 8.15 16.50 5.28
CA LEU A 116 7.45 15.23 5.45
C LEU A 116 6.36 14.98 4.40
N LYS A 117 5.69 16.04 3.92
CA LYS A 117 4.70 15.95 2.85
C LYS A 117 5.32 15.40 1.57
N LEU A 118 6.47 15.93 1.18
CA LEU A 118 7.20 15.46 0.00
C LEU A 118 7.67 14.02 0.20
N TRP A 119 8.22 13.73 1.39
CA TRP A 119 8.74 12.40 1.70
C TRP A 119 7.69 11.31 1.63
N VAL A 120 6.54 11.50 2.30
CA VAL A 120 5.45 10.52 2.27
C VAL A 120 4.89 10.36 0.85
N THR A 121 4.87 11.42 0.05
CA THR A 121 4.44 11.35 -1.36
C THR A 121 5.37 10.47 -2.17
N ILE A 122 6.69 10.68 -2.07
CA ILE A 122 7.71 9.89 -2.78
C ILE A 122 7.63 8.42 -2.37
N CYS A 123 7.58 8.14 -1.06
CA CYS A 123 7.50 6.76 -0.56
C CYS A 123 6.23 6.04 -1.02
N LEU A 124 5.10 6.73 -1.13
CA LEU A 124 3.86 6.08 -1.58
C LEU A 124 3.84 5.85 -3.09
N ILE A 125 4.35 6.79 -3.89
CA ILE A 125 4.54 6.55 -5.33
C ILE A 125 5.43 5.31 -5.51
N GLU A 126 6.58 5.28 -4.83
CA GLU A 126 7.50 4.14 -4.89
C GLU A 126 6.80 2.83 -4.45
N PHE A 127 6.18 2.82 -3.27
CA PHE A 127 5.51 1.63 -2.73
C PHE A 127 4.47 1.06 -3.70
N PHE A 128 3.61 1.91 -4.29
CA PHE A 128 2.56 1.46 -5.20
C PHE A 128 3.06 1.13 -6.61
N LEU A 129 4.27 1.57 -7.00
CA LEU A 129 4.91 1.16 -8.25
C LEU A 129 5.74 -0.11 -8.10
N VAL A 130 6.43 -0.28 -6.97
CA VAL A 130 7.27 -1.46 -6.71
C VAL A 130 6.42 -2.69 -6.41
N ASN A 131 5.27 -2.56 -5.75
CA ASN A 131 4.38 -3.70 -5.48
C ASN A 131 3.97 -4.47 -6.77
N PRO A 132 3.40 -3.83 -7.80
CA PRO A 132 3.03 -4.54 -9.03
C PRO A 132 4.24 -5.05 -9.81
N LEU A 133 5.41 -4.39 -9.73
CA LEU A 133 6.65 -4.91 -10.33
C LEU A 133 7.08 -6.22 -9.67
N LEU A 134 7.15 -6.26 -8.34
CA LEU A 134 7.48 -7.49 -7.60
C LEU A 134 6.43 -8.58 -7.83
N THR A 135 5.16 -8.18 -7.93
CA THR A 135 4.05 -9.10 -8.23
C THR A 135 4.18 -9.68 -9.64
N GLY A 136 4.52 -8.87 -10.65
CA GLY A 136 4.74 -9.35 -12.02
C GLY A 136 5.91 -10.33 -12.13
N ILE A 137 7.00 -10.08 -11.38
CA ILE A 137 8.12 -11.01 -11.30
C ILE A 137 7.66 -12.33 -10.68
N ALA A 138 6.96 -12.30 -9.54
CA ALA A 138 6.45 -13.51 -8.91
C ALA A 138 5.46 -14.27 -9.82
N PHE A 139 4.58 -13.57 -10.52
CA PHE A 139 3.59 -14.18 -11.40
C PHE A 139 4.23 -14.91 -12.58
N THR A 140 5.40 -14.47 -13.05
CA THR A 140 6.18 -15.19 -14.08
C THR A 140 6.50 -16.63 -13.67
N PHE A 141 6.59 -16.93 -12.37
CA PHE A 141 6.85 -18.27 -11.85
C PHE A 141 5.59 -19.03 -11.41
N LEU A 142 4.47 -18.33 -11.21
CA LEU A 142 3.26 -18.88 -10.60
C LEU A 142 2.09 -19.04 -11.58
N PHE A 143 2.07 -18.27 -12.67
CA PHE A 143 0.92 -18.19 -13.59
C PHE A 143 1.34 -18.38 -15.06
N PRO A 144 0.39 -18.75 -15.94
CA PRO A 144 0.66 -18.88 -17.38
C PRO A 144 1.13 -17.57 -18.03
N PRO A 145 1.95 -17.63 -19.09
CA PRO A 145 2.49 -16.43 -19.76
C PRO A 145 1.42 -15.43 -20.20
N ASP A 146 0.26 -15.87 -20.70
CA ASP A 146 -0.82 -14.99 -21.16
C ASP A 146 -1.40 -14.14 -20.01
N PHE A 147 -1.53 -14.74 -18.82
CA PHE A 147 -1.98 -14.03 -17.63
C PHE A 147 -0.96 -12.96 -17.21
N VAL A 148 0.33 -13.33 -17.20
CA VAL A 148 1.43 -12.44 -16.83
C VAL A 148 1.55 -11.28 -17.82
N SER A 149 1.46 -11.55 -19.12
CA SER A 149 1.49 -10.54 -20.18
C SER A 149 0.33 -9.56 -20.02
N THR A 150 -0.89 -10.05 -19.81
CA THR A 150 -2.07 -9.21 -19.57
C THR A 150 -1.88 -8.34 -18.33
N PHE A 151 -1.43 -8.92 -17.22
CA PHE A 151 -1.16 -8.19 -15.99
C PHE A 151 -0.15 -7.06 -16.20
N ILE A 152 1.00 -7.35 -16.83
CA ILE A 152 2.04 -6.35 -17.09
C ILE A 152 1.52 -5.23 -17.99
N THR A 153 0.82 -5.57 -19.08
CA THR A 153 0.26 -4.58 -20.00
C THR A 153 -0.73 -3.65 -19.30
N VAL A 154 -1.63 -4.20 -18.48
CA VAL A 154 -2.62 -3.42 -17.73
C VAL A 154 -1.96 -2.55 -16.66
N VAL A 155 -0.96 -3.07 -15.93
CA VAL A 155 -0.19 -2.29 -14.96
C VAL A 155 0.50 -1.11 -15.64
N LEU A 156 1.13 -1.32 -16.80
CA LEU A 156 1.80 -0.26 -17.55
C LEU A 156 0.80 0.80 -18.05
N LEU A 157 -0.39 0.37 -18.51
CA LEU A 157 -1.46 1.27 -18.92
C LEU A 157 -1.98 2.13 -17.75
N LEU A 158 -2.11 1.52 -16.56
CA LEU A 158 -2.61 2.18 -15.35
C LEU A 158 -1.51 2.89 -14.54
N LEU A 159 -0.26 2.87 -14.99
CA LEU A 159 0.86 3.48 -14.30
C LEU A 159 0.69 5.01 -14.12
N PRO A 160 0.27 5.80 -15.14
CA PRO A 160 0.01 7.22 -14.95
C PRO A 160 -1.10 7.49 -13.93
N VAL A 161 -2.16 6.66 -13.94
CA VAL A 161 -3.28 6.75 -12.98
C VAL A 161 -2.78 6.47 -11.57
N SER A 162 -2.00 5.40 -11.40
CA SER A 162 -1.43 4.99 -10.11
C SER A 162 -0.52 6.07 -9.51
N ILE A 163 0.29 6.74 -10.34
CA ILE A 163 1.13 7.87 -9.91
C ILE A 163 0.25 9.05 -9.48
N ALA A 164 -0.75 9.43 -10.28
CA ALA A 164 -1.64 10.53 -9.96
C ALA A 164 -2.42 10.27 -8.66
N GLU A 165 -2.97 9.07 -8.49
CA GLU A 165 -3.66 8.67 -7.26
C GLU A 165 -2.72 8.62 -6.06
N SER A 166 -1.47 8.19 -6.24
CA SER A 166 -0.46 8.20 -5.18
C SER A 166 -0.14 9.62 -4.72
N ILE A 167 -0.01 10.57 -5.65
CA ILE A 167 0.20 12.00 -5.34
C ILE A 167 -1.03 12.57 -4.63
N VAL A 168 -2.22 12.45 -5.22
CA VAL A 168 -3.44 13.03 -4.66
C VAL A 168 -3.77 12.41 -3.29
N GLY A 169 -3.71 11.08 -3.20
CA GLY A 169 -4.00 10.34 -1.98
C GLY A 169 -3.01 10.65 -0.85
N SER A 170 -1.71 10.78 -1.16
CA SER A 170 -0.71 11.14 -0.15
C SER A 170 -0.87 12.59 0.35
N LEU A 171 -1.26 13.53 -0.53
CA LEU A 171 -1.58 14.90 -0.13
C LEU A 171 -2.82 14.96 0.78
N ILE A 172 -3.85 14.18 0.47
CA ILE A 172 -5.05 14.06 1.32
C ILE A 172 -4.67 13.43 2.67
N GLY A 173 -3.92 12.32 2.66
CA GLY A 173 -3.45 11.65 3.86
C GLY A 173 -2.60 12.56 4.75
N PHE A 174 -1.72 13.37 4.17
CA PHE A 174 -0.95 14.36 4.91
C PHE A 174 -1.83 15.41 5.59
N LYS A 175 -2.85 15.93 4.89
CA LYS A 175 -3.82 16.87 5.49
C LYS A 175 -4.60 16.24 6.64
N LEU A 176 -4.98 14.96 6.53
CA LEU A 176 -5.65 14.24 7.63
C LEU A 176 -4.72 14.09 8.83
N TYR A 177 -3.46 13.74 8.60
CA TYR A 177 -2.44 13.68 9.66
C TYR A 177 -2.27 15.03 10.37
N GLU A 178 -2.18 16.15 9.64
CA GLU A 178 -2.10 17.47 10.26
C GLU A 178 -3.31 17.79 11.14
N LYS A 179 -4.52 17.36 10.74
CA LYS A 179 -5.71 17.52 11.58
C LYS A 179 -5.59 16.73 12.89
N THR A 180 -5.07 15.50 12.84
CA THR A 180 -4.88 14.69 14.07
C THR A 180 -3.95 15.35 15.08
N LYS A 181 -2.94 16.12 14.61
CA LYS A 181 -2.03 16.89 15.48
C LYS A 181 -2.65 18.11 16.14
N ARG A 182 -3.79 18.60 15.65
CA ARG A 182 -4.46 19.77 16.23
C ARG A 182 -5.44 19.41 17.34
N ILE A 183 -5.85 18.14 17.40
CA ILE A 183 -6.90 17.64 18.29
C ILE A 183 -6.30 17.01 19.57
N GLY A 184 -5.06 16.52 19.49
CA GLY A 184 -4.30 16.02 20.64
C GLY A 184 -3.14 16.94 20.99
#